data_AF-A0A954W8K8-F1
#
_entry.id   AF-A0A954W8K8-F1
#
_cell.length_a   1.000
_cell.length_b   1.000
_cell.length_c   1.000
_cell.angle_alpha   90.00
_cell.angle_beta   90.00
_cell.angle_gamma   90.00
#
_symmetry.space_group_name_H-M   'P 1'
#
loop_
_entity.id
_entity.type
_entity.pdbx_description
1 polymer ?
#
loop_
_entity_poly.entity_id
_entity_poly.type
_entity_poly.pdbx_seq_one_letter_code
_entity_poly.pdbx_strand_id
1 'polypeptide(L)'
;MSSPSEQSPDEPIVDAEIVASDEQREPSPSKAGDERRFGHPIVAWVVTGATIGLLLYLSAVAEMPEETDSMLTERWQAQVMEWQGKYLVSASQFPTLTGEQLFEQAESLDMGTIDNRLRFVILAGELAGAEKGAAHLEDLRRRLRISETLPTETQAALMSTLKRMYGDYESDAFDAPSVTEAERQQLISQLGWYGRLALYPSDTDDEAEREQVLSEAAGTVPLVIGAILFLFGVGALAFVGCVLFVVLTMTHRLTSRLTPTPRYGGVYMEAFAAWMVLHIVAGVAVSVVGASRMEWQISLIALSLFVSGAAIFWPRLRGVSWRTVREEIGIGLGGRSLVRELALGIFAWVSTLPLMFLALLFTAALGLGAGESETVDPFAPQKAPTHPIVEWVLNAGTFEKVLIVVIACLLAPVFEEIMFRGFLYRHLRENTVGWRLSKSIAFSAGLSSVIFAVIHPQG
;
A
#
# COMPACT_ATOMS: atom_id res chain seq x y z
N MET A 1 91.80 -40.24 8.45
CA MET A 1 90.98 -41.27 7.77
C MET A 1 89.75 -40.57 7.22
N SER A 2 89.47 -40.84 5.97
CA SER A 2 88.73 -40.02 5.02
C SER A 2 87.21 -40.20 5.07
N SER A 3 86.53 -39.25 4.41
CA SER A 3 85.18 -39.33 3.80
C SER A 3 83.99 -38.82 4.65
N PRO A 4 82.86 -38.42 4.02
CA PRO A 4 82.74 -37.61 2.80
C PRO A 4 81.59 -36.57 2.85
N SER A 5 81.59 -35.71 1.82
CA SER A 5 80.54 -34.77 1.42
C SER A 5 79.19 -35.43 1.13
N GLU A 6 78.12 -34.85 1.64
CA GLU A 6 76.74 -35.19 1.30
C GLU A 6 76.18 -34.26 0.22
N GLN A 7 75.47 -34.89 -0.71
CA GLN A 7 74.99 -34.39 -1.99
C GLN A 7 73.72 -33.55 -1.85
N SER A 8 73.64 -32.51 -2.68
CA SER A 8 72.42 -31.78 -3.02
C SER A 8 71.48 -32.66 -3.85
N PRO A 9 70.16 -32.66 -3.59
CA PRO A 9 69.20 -33.25 -4.51
C PRO A 9 68.84 -32.26 -5.63
N ASP A 10 68.86 -32.79 -6.84
CA ASP A 10 68.37 -32.19 -8.09
C ASP A 10 66.87 -31.85 -8.00
N GLU A 11 66.53 -30.58 -8.21
CA GLU A 11 65.17 -30.20 -8.61
C GLU A 11 65.04 -30.32 -10.14
N PRO A 12 63.96 -30.95 -10.64
CA PRO A 12 63.70 -31.01 -12.07
C PRO A 12 63.24 -29.63 -12.57
N ILE A 13 64.03 -29.07 -13.50
CA ILE A 13 63.65 -27.96 -14.36
C ILE A 13 62.43 -28.41 -15.17
N VAL A 14 61.26 -27.90 -14.81
CA VAL A 14 60.05 -28.04 -15.61
C VAL A 14 60.11 -26.98 -16.70
N ASP A 15 60.25 -27.44 -17.95
CA ASP A 15 60.23 -26.64 -19.16
C ASP A 15 58.96 -25.76 -19.20
N ALA A 16 59.17 -24.46 -18.98
CA ALA A 16 58.17 -23.42 -19.19
C ALA A 16 58.20 -22.99 -20.67
N GLU A 17 57.75 -23.87 -21.55
CA GLU A 17 57.50 -23.54 -22.95
C GLU A 17 56.26 -24.32 -23.40
N ILE A 18 55.37 -23.67 -24.16
CA ILE A 18 54.07 -24.17 -24.70
C ILE A 18 52.84 -23.94 -23.80
N VAL A 19 52.44 -22.68 -23.56
CA VAL A 19 51.02 -22.23 -23.61
C VAL A 19 50.98 -20.72 -23.88
N ALA A 20 51.39 -20.28 -25.07
CA ALA A 20 51.19 -18.89 -25.50
C ALA A 20 50.95 -18.87 -27.01
N SER A 21 49.67 -18.88 -27.44
CA SER A 21 49.27 -18.41 -28.79
C SER A 21 47.76 -18.47 -29.11
N ASP A 22 46.85 -18.86 -28.21
CA ASP A 22 45.41 -18.96 -28.56
C ASP A 22 44.54 -17.77 -28.11
N GLU A 23 45.14 -16.69 -27.60
CA GLU A 23 44.42 -15.55 -27.00
C GLU A 23 44.12 -14.37 -27.94
N GLN A 24 44.39 -14.48 -29.25
CA GLN A 24 44.16 -13.38 -30.21
C GLN A 24 43.43 -13.81 -31.50
N ARG A 25 42.51 -14.78 -31.43
CA ARG A 25 41.45 -14.83 -32.43
C ARG A 25 40.44 -13.73 -32.11
N GLU A 26 40.68 -12.54 -32.65
CA GLU A 26 39.61 -11.57 -32.82
C GLU A 26 38.44 -12.31 -33.48
N PRO A 27 37.26 -12.37 -32.83
CA PRO A 27 36.11 -13.00 -33.44
C PRO A 27 35.86 -12.24 -34.75
N SER A 28 36.08 -12.92 -35.87
CA SER A 28 35.77 -12.38 -37.19
C SER A 28 34.38 -11.76 -37.09
N PRO A 29 34.20 -10.48 -37.49
CA PRO A 29 32.92 -9.81 -37.42
C PRO A 29 31.95 -10.63 -38.25
N SER A 30 31.22 -11.51 -37.57
CA SER A 30 30.12 -12.28 -38.10
C SER A 30 29.26 -11.26 -38.82
N LYS A 31 29.23 -11.33 -40.15
CA LYS A 31 28.39 -10.48 -40.99
C LYS A 31 27.04 -10.42 -40.30
N ALA A 32 26.69 -9.25 -39.78
CA ALA A 32 25.43 -8.95 -39.12
C ALA A 32 24.33 -9.06 -40.18
N GLY A 33 24.07 -10.30 -40.60
CA GLY A 33 23.06 -10.65 -41.56
C GLY A 33 21.74 -10.49 -40.86
N ASP A 34 21.10 -9.35 -41.14
CA ASP A 34 19.65 -9.16 -41.15
C ASP A 34 18.93 -10.05 -40.12
N GLU A 35 19.29 -9.92 -38.84
CA GLU A 35 18.63 -10.62 -37.74
C GLU A 35 17.22 -10.03 -37.67
N ARG A 36 16.31 -10.64 -38.43
CA ARG A 36 14.91 -10.26 -38.51
C ARG A 36 14.39 -10.14 -37.08
N ARG A 37 13.92 -8.95 -36.72
CA ARG A 37 13.26 -8.70 -35.44
C ARG A 37 12.13 -9.72 -35.29
N PHE A 38 12.26 -10.63 -34.32
CA PHE A 38 11.24 -11.63 -34.06
C PHE A 38 10.01 -10.97 -33.40
N GLY A 39 8.82 -11.28 -33.92
CA GLY A 39 7.52 -10.85 -33.39
C GLY A 39 6.84 -9.69 -34.13
N HIS A 40 5.67 -9.30 -33.64
CA HIS A 40 4.77 -8.29 -34.20
C HIS A 40 4.51 -7.16 -33.19
N PRO A 41 5.52 -6.33 -32.85
CA PRO A 41 5.41 -5.35 -31.79
C PRO A 41 4.32 -4.30 -32.04
N ILE A 42 4.08 -3.91 -33.29
CA ILE A 42 3.03 -2.95 -33.64
C ILE A 42 1.64 -3.50 -33.29
N VAL A 43 1.36 -4.76 -33.65
CA VAL A 43 0.10 -5.42 -33.33
C VAL A 43 -0.05 -5.52 -31.81
N ALA A 44 1.02 -5.90 -31.10
CA ALA A 44 1.00 -5.99 -29.65
C ALA A 44 0.71 -4.63 -28.97
N TRP A 45 1.29 -3.53 -29.44
CA TRP A 45 0.98 -2.18 -28.95
C TRP A 45 -0.47 -1.77 -29.22
N VAL A 46 -1.02 -2.11 -30.40
CA VAL A 46 -2.43 -1.86 -30.70
C VAL A 46 -3.34 -2.63 -29.75
N VAL A 47 -3.02 -3.90 -29.48
CA VAL A 47 -3.77 -4.72 -28.51
C VAL A 47 -3.66 -4.14 -27.10
N THR A 48 -2.46 -3.80 -26.62
CA THR A 48 -2.27 -3.18 -25.31
C THR A 48 -3.05 -1.87 -25.18
N GLY A 49 -2.98 -0.99 -26.19
CA GLY A 49 -3.73 0.28 -26.20
C GLY A 49 -5.24 0.07 -26.18
N ALA A 50 -5.76 -0.87 -26.99
CA ALA A 50 -7.20 -1.21 -26.98
C ALA A 50 -7.64 -1.79 -25.63
N THR A 51 -6.79 -2.62 -25.01
CA THR A 51 -7.06 -3.26 -23.72
C THR A 51 -7.09 -2.23 -22.58
N ILE A 52 -6.16 -1.27 -22.58
CA ILE A 52 -6.17 -0.12 -21.67
C ILE A 52 -7.42 0.75 -21.88
N GLY A 53 -7.75 1.07 -23.14
CA GLY A 53 -8.94 1.85 -23.46
C GLY A 53 -10.23 1.17 -22.98
N LEU A 54 -10.31 -0.16 -23.10
CA LEU A 54 -11.41 -0.95 -22.56
C LEU A 54 -11.47 -0.91 -21.03
N LEU A 55 -10.34 -1.04 -20.32
CA LEU A 55 -10.31 -0.91 -18.86
C LEU A 55 -10.83 0.44 -18.39
N LEU A 56 -10.36 1.52 -19.03
CA LEU A 56 -10.82 2.88 -18.71
C LEU A 56 -12.31 3.04 -18.99
N TYR A 57 -12.80 2.50 -20.10
CA TYR A 57 -14.24 2.51 -20.41
C TYR A 57 -15.05 1.72 -19.38
N LEU A 58 -14.64 0.50 -19.04
CA LEU A 58 -15.33 -0.33 -18.04
C LEU A 58 -15.31 0.34 -16.67
N SER A 59 -14.19 0.93 -16.26
CA SER A 59 -14.07 1.67 -15.00
C SER A 59 -14.97 2.91 -14.98
N ALA A 60 -15.12 3.60 -16.10
CA ALA A 60 -15.99 4.78 -16.19
C ALA A 60 -17.48 4.41 -16.20
N VAL A 61 -17.85 3.22 -16.71
CA VAL A 61 -19.24 2.75 -16.76
C VAL A 61 -19.64 2.02 -15.47
N ALA A 62 -18.70 1.42 -14.76
CA ALA A 62 -18.95 0.65 -13.55
C ALA A 62 -19.18 1.51 -12.29
N GLU A 63 -19.70 2.74 -12.41
CA GLU A 63 -20.16 3.54 -11.26
C GLU A 63 -21.04 2.65 -10.37
N MET A 64 -20.50 2.26 -9.21
CA MET A 64 -21.18 1.35 -8.32
C MET A 64 -22.39 2.05 -7.69
N PRO A 65 -23.46 1.30 -7.33
CA PRO A 65 -24.56 1.85 -6.57
C PRO A 65 -24.03 2.50 -5.28
N GLU A 66 -24.34 3.79 -5.10
CA GLU A 66 -23.82 4.66 -4.03
C GLU A 66 -24.10 4.12 -2.61
N GLU A 67 -25.10 3.25 -2.48
CA GLU A 67 -25.61 2.76 -1.19
C GLU A 67 -24.64 1.78 -0.49
N THR A 68 -24.03 0.83 -1.20
CA THR A 68 -23.13 -0.17 -0.58
C THR A 68 -21.83 0.47 -0.09
N ASP A 69 -21.34 1.47 -0.82
CA ASP A 69 -20.09 2.19 -0.51
C ASP A 69 -20.23 3.05 0.76
N SER A 70 -21.43 3.58 1.01
CA SER A 70 -21.70 4.43 2.18
C SER A 70 -21.52 3.69 3.51
N MET A 71 -22.13 2.51 3.70
CA MET A 71 -22.03 1.75 4.95
C MET A 71 -20.60 1.31 5.27
N LEU A 72 -19.83 0.94 4.25
CA LEU A 72 -18.44 0.51 4.42
C LEU A 72 -17.54 1.69 4.78
N THR A 73 -17.73 2.81 4.09
CA THR A 73 -17.05 4.07 4.41
C THR A 73 -17.35 4.49 5.84
N GLU A 74 -18.61 4.40 6.29
CA GLU A 74 -19.00 4.69 7.66
C GLU A 74 -18.34 3.77 8.69
N ARG A 75 -18.31 2.45 8.45
CA ARG A 75 -17.64 1.50 9.35
C ARG A 75 -16.14 1.74 9.44
N TRP A 76 -15.49 2.00 8.31
CA TRP A 76 -14.07 2.33 8.28
C TRP A 76 -13.77 3.62 9.04
N GLN A 77 -14.55 4.68 8.78
CA GLN A 77 -14.42 5.95 9.49
C GLN A 77 -14.64 5.76 11.00
N ALA A 78 -15.63 4.98 11.42
CA ALA A 78 -15.86 4.69 12.82
C ALA A 78 -14.66 3.98 13.48
N GLN A 79 -14.02 3.03 12.79
CA GLN A 79 -12.82 2.36 13.30
C GLN A 79 -11.60 3.29 13.36
N VAL A 80 -11.37 4.09 12.32
CA VAL A 80 -10.29 5.09 12.30
C VAL A 80 -10.50 6.09 13.44
N MET A 81 -11.73 6.57 13.60
CA MET A 81 -12.11 7.48 14.67
C MET A 81 -11.90 6.83 16.05
N GLU A 82 -12.31 5.58 16.26
CA GLU A 82 -12.04 4.86 17.52
C GLU A 82 -10.54 4.78 17.82
N TRP A 83 -9.71 4.47 16.82
CA TRP A 83 -8.27 4.42 16.99
C TRP A 83 -7.66 5.79 17.33
N GLN A 84 -8.12 6.87 16.69
CA GLN A 84 -7.71 8.24 16.99
C GLN A 84 -8.15 8.69 18.39
N GLY A 85 -9.39 8.38 18.80
CA GLY A 85 -9.88 8.69 20.15
C GLY A 85 -9.10 7.93 21.23
N LYS A 86 -8.84 6.63 21.03
CA LYS A 86 -7.99 5.84 21.92
C LYS A 86 -6.59 6.43 22.04
N TYR A 87 -5.99 6.86 20.94
CA TYR A 87 -4.71 7.56 20.95
C TYR A 87 -4.75 8.84 21.79
N LEU A 88 -5.75 9.69 21.60
CA LEU A 88 -5.88 10.96 22.33
C LEU A 88 -6.14 10.75 23.82
N VAL A 89 -7.02 9.83 24.19
CA VAL A 89 -7.29 9.48 25.60
C VAL A 89 -6.06 8.83 26.25
N SER A 90 -5.33 7.98 25.54
CA SER A 90 -4.08 7.43 26.06
C SER A 90 -2.98 8.48 26.17
N ALA A 91 -2.96 9.49 25.27
CA ALA A 91 -2.00 10.58 25.31
C ALA A 91 -2.27 11.56 26.46
N SER A 92 -3.53 11.73 26.87
CA SER A 92 -3.89 12.60 28.00
C SER A 92 -3.39 12.09 29.35
N GLN A 93 -3.02 10.81 29.43
CA GLN A 93 -2.40 10.22 30.62
C GLN A 93 -0.93 10.64 30.80
N PHE A 94 -0.30 11.29 29.81
CA PHE A 94 1.08 11.76 29.91
C PHE A 94 1.15 13.14 30.57
N PRO A 95 1.96 13.33 31.63
CA PRO A 95 2.03 14.62 32.37
C PRO A 95 2.44 15.84 31.54
N THR A 96 3.03 15.62 30.37
CA THR A 96 3.52 16.70 29.48
C THR A 96 2.45 17.24 28.54
N LEU A 97 1.31 16.56 28.39
CA LEU A 97 0.24 16.94 27.47
C LEU A 97 -1.00 17.27 28.30
N THR A 98 -1.55 18.47 28.13
CA THR A 98 -2.80 18.82 28.79
C THR A 98 -3.99 18.30 28.00
N GLY A 99 -5.08 17.96 28.68
CA GLY A 99 -6.33 17.57 28.03
C GLY A 99 -6.83 18.63 27.04
N GLU A 100 -6.65 19.92 27.37
CA GLU A 100 -7.02 21.05 26.51
C GLU A 100 -6.24 21.08 25.18
N GLN A 101 -4.91 20.82 25.20
CA GLN A 101 -4.10 20.76 23.97
C GLN A 101 -4.51 19.59 23.07
N LEU A 102 -4.85 18.45 23.67
CA LEU A 102 -5.31 17.27 22.93
C LEU A 102 -6.72 17.48 22.39
N PHE A 103 -7.57 18.18 23.13
CA PHE A 103 -8.90 18.58 22.69
C PHE A 103 -8.84 19.49 21.46
N GLU A 104 -7.97 20.51 21.44
CA GLU A 104 -7.77 21.37 20.25
C GLU A 104 -7.35 20.55 19.01
N GLN A 105 -6.50 19.54 19.19
CA GLN A 105 -6.14 18.62 18.09
C GLN A 105 -7.31 17.74 17.65
N ALA A 106 -8.14 17.33 18.61
CA ALA A 106 -9.30 16.50 18.37
C ALA A 106 -10.42 17.22 17.61
N GLU A 107 -10.47 18.56 17.58
CA GLU A 107 -11.54 19.31 16.88
C GLU A 107 -11.66 18.93 15.40
N SER A 108 -10.57 18.51 14.75
CA SER A 108 -10.59 17.99 13.39
C SER A 108 -11.43 16.71 13.22
N LEU A 109 -11.77 16.04 14.32
CA LEU A 109 -12.64 14.85 14.35
C LEU A 109 -14.12 15.20 14.48
N ASP A 110 -14.49 16.47 14.72
CA ASP A 110 -15.88 16.95 14.68
C ASP A 110 -16.37 17.13 13.22
N MET A 111 -16.28 16.07 12.44
CA MET A 111 -16.65 16.04 11.03
C MET A 111 -17.33 14.72 10.64
N GLY A 112 -18.03 14.74 9.51
CA GLY A 112 -18.74 13.58 8.97
C GLY A 112 -20.13 13.36 9.60
N THR A 113 -20.52 12.09 9.69
CA THR A 113 -21.87 11.68 10.09
C THR A 113 -22.22 12.09 11.53
N ILE A 114 -23.51 12.11 11.84
CA ILE A 114 -24.01 12.41 13.20
C ILE A 114 -23.36 11.49 14.23
N ASP A 115 -23.21 10.21 13.93
CA ASP A 115 -22.61 9.23 14.85
C ASP A 115 -21.15 9.54 15.15
N ASN A 116 -20.37 9.96 14.15
CA ASN A 116 -18.98 10.40 14.37
C ASN A 116 -18.94 11.63 15.28
N ARG A 117 -19.81 12.61 15.04
CA ARG A 117 -19.89 13.81 15.89
C ARG A 117 -20.34 13.50 17.33
N LEU A 118 -21.19 12.49 17.53
CA LEU A 118 -21.54 12.01 18.87
C LEU A 118 -20.36 11.34 19.58
N ARG A 119 -19.52 10.58 18.86
CA ARG A 119 -18.26 10.04 19.41
C ARG A 119 -17.30 11.18 19.79
N PHE A 120 -17.23 12.23 18.96
CA PHE A 120 -16.44 13.41 19.27
C PHE A 120 -16.95 14.16 20.50
N VAL A 121 -18.26 14.32 20.66
CA VAL A 121 -18.86 14.93 21.88
C VAL A 121 -18.38 14.21 23.15
N ILE A 122 -18.36 12.88 23.13
CA ILE A 122 -17.85 12.06 24.24
C ILE A 122 -16.36 12.33 24.47
N LEU A 123 -15.57 12.32 23.40
CA LEU A 123 -14.14 12.58 23.46
C LEU A 123 -13.83 13.99 23.99
N ALA A 124 -14.63 15.00 23.62
CA ALA A 124 -14.52 16.35 24.12
C ALA A 124 -14.81 16.43 25.63
N GLY A 125 -15.83 15.71 26.09
CA GLY A 125 -16.14 15.58 27.51
C GLY A 125 -15.00 14.94 28.31
N GLU A 126 -14.38 13.91 27.75
CA GLU A 126 -13.24 13.21 28.36
C GLU A 126 -11.97 14.08 28.41
N LEU A 127 -11.64 14.77 27.32
CA LEU A 127 -10.38 15.54 27.22
C LEU A 127 -10.45 16.92 27.88
N ALA A 128 -11.63 17.54 27.89
CA ALA A 128 -11.80 18.94 28.32
C ALA A 128 -12.94 19.17 29.34
N GLY A 129 -13.54 18.09 29.85
CA GLY A 129 -14.56 18.13 30.90
C GLY A 129 -16.01 18.14 30.41
N ALA A 130 -16.94 17.80 31.31
CA ALA A 130 -18.36 17.63 31.01
C ALA A 130 -19.01 18.85 30.33
N GLU A 131 -18.68 20.07 30.76
CA GLU A 131 -19.18 21.32 30.20
C GLU A 131 -18.85 21.44 28.70
N LYS A 132 -17.63 21.05 28.29
CA LYS A 132 -17.21 21.08 26.88
C LYS A 132 -17.96 20.04 26.06
N GLY A 133 -18.13 18.83 26.59
CA GLY A 133 -18.97 17.80 25.97
C GLY A 133 -20.41 18.29 25.75
N ALA A 134 -21.02 18.89 26.79
CA ALA A 134 -22.37 19.46 26.71
C ALA A 134 -22.48 20.59 25.68
N ALA A 135 -21.47 21.48 25.61
CA ALA A 135 -21.43 22.57 24.64
C ALA A 135 -21.37 22.06 23.19
N HIS A 136 -20.53 21.05 22.90
CA HIS A 136 -20.48 20.44 21.56
C HIS A 136 -21.75 19.68 21.20
N LEU A 137 -22.42 19.06 22.17
CA LEU A 137 -23.71 18.41 21.94
C LEU A 137 -24.78 19.42 21.52
N GLU A 138 -24.80 20.61 22.13
CA GLU A 138 -25.74 21.66 21.75
C GLU A 138 -25.38 22.31 20.42
N ASP A 139 -24.08 22.47 20.13
CA ASP A 139 -23.62 22.91 18.81
C ASP A 139 -24.03 21.93 17.71
N LEU A 140 -23.86 20.63 17.92
CA LEU A 140 -24.33 19.59 17.00
C LEU A 140 -25.84 19.71 16.73
N ARG A 141 -26.66 19.89 17.77
CA ARG A 141 -28.11 20.14 17.61
C ARG A 141 -28.40 21.39 16.78
N ARG A 142 -27.65 22.46 17.01
CA ARG A 142 -27.78 23.71 16.27
C ARG A 142 -27.44 23.50 14.80
N ARG A 143 -26.33 22.82 14.49
CA ARG A 143 -25.91 22.52 13.11
C ARG A 143 -26.96 21.67 12.38
N LEU A 144 -27.52 20.64 13.03
CA LEU A 144 -28.60 19.82 12.47
C LEU A 144 -29.86 20.62 12.13
N ARG A 145 -30.22 21.62 12.96
CA ARG A 145 -31.35 22.51 12.66
C ARG A 145 -31.06 23.43 11.47
N ILE A 146 -29.83 23.92 11.34
CA ILE A 146 -29.42 24.83 10.27
C ILE A 146 -29.34 24.10 8.92
N SER A 147 -28.82 22.87 8.91
CA SER A 147 -28.70 22.06 7.69
C SER A 147 -29.99 21.37 7.29
N GLU A 148 -31.05 21.48 8.11
CA GLU A 148 -32.31 20.73 7.96
C GLU A 148 -32.11 19.19 7.95
N THR A 149 -30.98 18.71 8.47
CA THR A 149 -30.68 17.28 8.59
C THR A 149 -31.41 16.70 9.81
N LEU A 150 -32.33 15.76 9.58
CA LEU A 150 -33.08 15.11 10.65
C LEU A 150 -32.27 13.93 11.24
N PRO A 151 -32.00 13.91 12.55
CA PRO A 151 -31.42 12.73 13.18
C PRO A 151 -32.43 11.58 13.14
N THR A 152 -31.92 10.35 13.06
CA THR A 152 -32.73 9.15 13.27
C THR A 152 -33.28 9.11 14.69
N GLU A 153 -34.33 8.31 14.95
CA GLU A 153 -34.88 8.14 16.30
C GLU A 153 -33.80 7.69 17.31
N THR A 154 -32.94 6.75 16.88
CA THR A 154 -31.80 6.28 17.67
C THR A 154 -30.82 7.41 17.98
N GLN A 155 -30.45 8.24 17.00
CA GLN A 155 -29.55 9.37 17.21
C GLN A 155 -30.17 10.42 18.14
N ALA A 156 -31.45 10.74 17.97
CA ALA A 156 -32.16 11.66 18.85
C ALA A 156 -32.20 11.16 20.29
N ALA A 157 -32.43 9.85 20.48
CA ALA A 157 -32.37 9.20 21.79
C ALA A 157 -30.96 9.29 22.41
N LEU A 158 -29.90 8.95 21.66
CA LEU A 158 -28.51 9.06 22.12
C LEU A 158 -28.17 10.49 22.54
N MET A 159 -28.55 11.49 21.74
CA MET A 159 -28.35 12.90 22.07
C MET A 159 -29.08 13.30 23.36
N SER A 160 -30.31 12.81 23.56
CA SER A 160 -31.08 13.09 24.78
C SER A 160 -30.41 12.45 26.01
N THR A 161 -29.95 11.21 25.88
CA THR A 161 -29.23 10.49 26.94
C THR A 161 -27.95 11.23 27.31
N LEU A 162 -27.10 11.56 26.33
CA LEU A 162 -25.85 12.31 26.58
C LEU A 162 -26.11 13.66 27.24
N LYS A 163 -27.20 14.36 26.89
CA LYS A 163 -27.54 15.65 27.53
C LYS A 163 -27.82 15.49 29.02
N ARG A 164 -28.62 14.50 29.41
CA ARG A 164 -28.95 14.27 30.82
C ARG A 164 -27.71 13.80 31.59
N MET A 165 -26.95 12.89 30.99
CA MET A 165 -25.68 12.39 31.53
C MET A 165 -24.69 13.52 31.84
N TYR A 166 -24.45 14.45 30.90
CA TYR A 166 -23.58 15.60 31.18
C TYR A 166 -24.13 16.55 32.23
N GLY A 167 -25.46 16.70 32.35
CA GLY A 167 -26.06 17.48 33.43
C GLY A 167 -25.83 16.86 34.81
N ASP A 168 -25.82 15.52 34.90
CA ASP A 168 -25.42 14.81 36.11
C ASP A 168 -23.94 15.04 36.42
N TYR A 169 -23.06 14.96 35.42
CA TYR A 169 -21.61 15.18 35.57
C TYR A 169 -21.25 16.61 35.98
N GLU A 170 -21.96 17.62 35.48
CA GLU A 170 -21.83 19.00 35.95
C GLU A 170 -22.25 19.19 37.42
N SER A 171 -23.01 18.24 37.97
CA SER A 171 -23.46 18.20 39.36
C SER A 171 -22.66 17.23 40.23
N ASP A 172 -21.48 16.79 39.76
CA ASP A 172 -20.61 15.80 40.38
C ASP A 172 -21.27 14.41 40.61
N ALA A 173 -22.35 14.10 39.89
CA ALA A 173 -23.02 12.80 39.92
C ALA A 173 -22.49 11.90 38.79
N PHE A 174 -21.25 11.43 38.95
CA PHE A 174 -20.52 10.65 37.94
C PHE A 174 -21.08 9.26 37.66
N ASP A 175 -21.98 8.77 38.52
CA ASP A 175 -22.76 7.56 38.29
C ASP A 175 -23.93 7.77 37.32
N ALA A 176 -24.22 9.01 36.87
CA ALA A 176 -25.27 9.37 35.92
C ALA A 176 -26.66 8.79 36.26
N PRO A 177 -27.26 9.12 37.43
CA PRO A 177 -28.50 8.52 37.91
C PRO A 177 -29.71 8.83 37.01
N SER A 178 -29.62 9.84 36.15
CA SER A 178 -30.67 10.17 35.18
C SER A 178 -30.71 9.24 33.96
N VAL A 179 -29.71 8.37 33.79
CA VAL A 179 -29.57 7.46 32.66
C VAL A 179 -29.91 6.03 33.07
N THR A 180 -30.95 5.48 32.44
CA THR A 180 -31.42 4.11 32.71
C THR A 180 -30.48 3.05 32.14
N GLU A 181 -30.50 1.84 32.68
CA GLU A 181 -29.67 0.73 32.19
C GLU A 181 -29.88 0.44 30.69
N ALA A 182 -31.12 0.52 30.20
CA ALA A 182 -31.41 0.35 28.78
C ALA A 182 -30.70 1.40 27.90
N GLU A 183 -30.63 2.64 28.37
CA GLU A 183 -29.95 3.74 27.67
C GLU A 183 -28.42 3.58 27.74
N ARG A 184 -27.88 3.05 28.84
CA ARG A 184 -26.45 2.67 28.94
C ARG A 184 -26.09 1.61 27.90
N GLN A 185 -26.88 0.54 27.82
CA GLN A 185 -26.69 -0.50 26.81
C GLN A 185 -26.85 0.05 25.38
N GLN A 186 -27.76 0.99 25.17
CA GLN A 186 -27.92 1.66 23.89
C GLN A 186 -26.66 2.46 23.51
N LEU A 187 -26.10 3.27 24.42
CA LEU A 187 -24.85 4.00 24.21
C LEU A 187 -23.71 3.06 23.80
N ILE A 188 -23.53 1.96 24.54
CA ILE A 188 -22.48 0.97 24.26
C ILE A 188 -22.70 0.29 22.90
N SER A 189 -23.95 -0.11 22.60
CA SER A 189 -24.26 -0.81 21.35
C SER A 189 -24.07 0.05 20.09
N GLN A 190 -24.34 1.35 20.17
CA GLN A 190 -24.30 2.27 19.03
C GLN A 190 -22.93 2.95 18.88
N LEU A 191 -22.29 3.30 19.99
CA LEU A 191 -21.04 4.08 20.01
C LEU A 191 -19.81 3.24 20.37
N GLY A 192 -19.99 1.96 20.71
CA GLY A 192 -18.89 1.02 20.96
C GLY A 192 -18.05 1.44 22.16
N TRP A 193 -16.73 1.52 21.96
CA TRP A 193 -15.79 1.95 23.00
C TRP A 193 -16.10 3.35 23.55
N TYR A 194 -16.55 4.29 22.71
CA TYR A 194 -16.95 5.63 23.16
C TYR A 194 -18.16 5.59 24.10
N GLY A 195 -19.12 4.69 23.86
CA GLY A 195 -20.26 4.52 24.76
C GLY A 195 -19.84 4.08 26.16
N ARG A 196 -18.81 3.23 26.27
CA ARG A 196 -18.21 2.87 27.56
C ARG A 196 -17.43 4.03 28.18
N LEU A 197 -16.60 4.71 27.38
CA LEU A 197 -15.85 5.89 27.83
C LEU A 197 -16.76 6.96 28.43
N ALA A 198 -17.92 7.19 27.80
CA ALA A 198 -18.94 8.12 28.28
C ALA A 198 -19.51 7.75 29.65
N LEU A 199 -19.69 6.46 29.94
CA LEU A 199 -20.33 5.96 31.18
C LEU A 199 -19.37 5.90 32.37
N TYR A 200 -18.07 5.86 32.10
CA TYR A 200 -17.02 5.77 33.11
C TYR A 200 -16.04 6.95 32.92
N PRO A 201 -16.42 8.18 33.32
CA PRO A 201 -15.55 9.35 33.24
C PRO A 201 -14.34 9.26 34.20
N SER A 202 -13.42 10.23 34.14
CA SER A 202 -12.22 10.29 35.00
C SER A 202 -12.51 10.21 36.50
N ASP A 203 -13.65 10.77 36.93
CA ASP A 203 -14.02 10.95 38.33
C ASP A 203 -15.08 9.95 38.81
N THR A 204 -15.29 8.86 38.07
CA THR A 204 -16.22 7.80 38.46
C THR A 204 -15.74 7.03 39.70
N ASP A 205 -16.67 6.59 40.54
CA ASP A 205 -16.39 5.70 41.67
C ASP A 205 -16.03 4.26 41.23
N ASP A 206 -16.36 3.87 40.00
CA ASP A 206 -16.06 2.56 39.43
C ASP A 206 -14.68 2.52 38.76
N GLU A 207 -13.62 2.58 39.59
CA GLU A 207 -12.22 2.58 39.14
C GLU A 207 -11.86 1.37 38.28
N ALA A 208 -12.48 0.21 38.53
CA ALA A 208 -12.18 -1.05 37.83
C ALA A 208 -12.66 -1.02 36.37
N GLU A 209 -13.90 -0.62 36.13
CA GLU A 209 -14.42 -0.45 34.76
C GLU A 209 -13.70 0.68 34.03
N ARG A 210 -13.36 1.77 34.73
CA ARG A 210 -12.55 2.86 34.17
C ARG A 210 -11.18 2.37 33.72
N GLU A 211 -10.47 1.63 34.56
CA GLU A 211 -9.17 1.04 34.21
C GLU A 211 -9.28 0.11 32.99
N GLN A 212 -10.36 -0.67 32.91
CA GLN A 212 -10.61 -1.53 31.75
C GLN A 212 -10.77 -0.71 30.46
N VAL A 213 -11.57 0.36 30.46
CA VAL A 213 -11.76 1.25 29.29
C VAL A 213 -10.44 1.90 28.87
N LEU A 214 -9.64 2.36 29.83
CA LEU A 214 -8.34 2.98 29.57
C LEU A 214 -7.29 1.96 29.09
N SER A 215 -7.33 0.72 29.58
CA SER A 215 -6.41 -0.33 29.15
C SER A 215 -6.55 -0.68 27.66
N GLU A 216 -7.77 -0.57 27.11
CA GLU A 216 -8.02 -0.72 25.67
C GLU A 216 -7.37 0.41 24.84
N ALA A 217 -7.16 1.58 25.45
CA ALA A 217 -6.51 2.72 24.83
C ALA A 217 -4.99 2.74 25.07
N ALA A 218 -4.52 2.24 26.22
CA ALA A 218 -3.13 2.35 26.69
C ALA A 218 -2.08 1.81 25.72
N GLY A 219 -2.43 0.83 24.88
CA GLY A 219 -1.54 0.27 23.86
C GLY A 219 -1.32 1.18 22.64
N THR A 220 -2.15 2.20 22.43
CA THR A 220 -2.13 2.99 21.20
C THR A 220 -0.96 3.97 21.13
N VAL A 221 -0.66 4.72 22.20
CA VAL A 221 0.49 5.64 22.22
C VAL A 221 1.84 4.94 22.00
N PRO A 222 2.21 3.87 22.74
CA PRO A 222 3.48 3.18 22.50
C PRO A 222 3.54 2.55 21.10
N LEU A 223 2.40 2.08 20.58
CA LEU A 223 2.31 1.59 19.20
C LEU A 223 2.59 2.71 18.18
N VAL A 224 1.97 3.88 18.35
CA VAL A 224 2.15 5.03 17.46
C VAL A 224 3.59 5.56 17.53
N ILE A 225 4.14 5.74 18.74
CA ILE A 225 5.54 6.17 18.92
C ILE A 225 6.49 5.14 18.30
N GLY A 226 6.26 3.85 18.57
CA GLY A 226 7.05 2.76 17.98
C GLY A 226 6.99 2.77 16.45
N ALA A 227 5.81 2.97 15.87
CA ALA A 227 5.62 3.08 14.43
C ALA A 227 6.33 4.31 13.86
N ILE A 228 6.22 5.48 14.49
CA ILE A 228 6.91 6.72 14.06
C ILE A 228 8.43 6.53 14.11
N LEU A 229 8.97 6.00 15.21
CA LEU A 229 10.40 5.74 15.35
C LEU A 229 10.90 4.72 14.33
N PHE A 230 10.12 3.66 14.08
CA PHE A 230 10.42 2.67 13.06
C PHE A 230 10.43 3.30 11.66
N LEU A 231 9.39 4.05 11.29
CA LEU A 231 9.30 4.73 10.00
C LEU A 231 10.41 5.76 9.82
N PHE A 232 10.75 6.52 10.87
CA PHE A 232 11.86 7.48 10.84
C PHE A 232 13.21 6.76 10.67
N GLY A 233 13.45 5.68 11.40
CA GLY A 233 14.67 4.87 11.28
C GLY A 233 14.83 4.26 9.89
N VAL A 234 13.77 3.66 9.36
CA VAL A 234 13.72 3.12 7.99
C VAL A 234 13.88 4.24 6.96
N GLY A 235 13.23 5.38 7.15
CA GLY A 235 13.31 6.56 6.29
C GLY A 235 14.71 7.18 6.25
N ALA A 236 15.39 7.26 7.39
CA ALA A 236 16.79 7.70 7.47
C ALA A 236 17.72 6.74 6.73
N LEU A 237 17.57 5.43 6.94
CA LEU A 237 18.32 4.40 6.23
C LEU A 237 18.09 4.48 4.71
N ALA A 238 16.84 4.66 4.31
CA ALA A 238 16.41 4.84 2.94
C ALA A 238 17.04 6.08 2.29
N PHE A 239 17.04 7.21 2.99
CA PHE A 239 17.65 8.45 2.52
C PHE A 239 19.16 8.28 2.31
N VAL A 240 19.87 7.69 3.28
CA VAL A 240 21.30 7.38 3.16
C VAL A 240 21.56 6.45 1.98
N GLY A 241 20.76 5.38 1.84
CA GLY A 241 20.87 4.44 0.72
C GLY A 241 20.68 5.11 -0.64
N CYS A 242 19.68 5.97 -0.77
CA CYS A 242 19.41 6.76 -1.97
C CYS A 242 20.57 7.71 -2.31
N VAL A 243 21.05 8.50 -1.34
CA VAL A 243 22.19 9.42 -1.53
C VAL A 243 23.45 8.67 -1.94
N LEU A 244 23.78 7.57 -1.26
CA LEU A 244 24.93 6.73 -1.62
C LEU A 244 24.79 6.18 -3.02
N PHE A 245 23.61 5.69 -3.42
CA PHE A 245 23.36 5.19 -4.77
C PHE A 245 23.58 6.27 -5.82
N VAL A 246 23.06 7.48 -5.61
CA VAL A 246 23.24 8.63 -6.52
C VAL A 246 24.72 9.02 -6.61
N VAL A 247 25.42 9.18 -5.48
CA VAL A 247 26.84 9.56 -5.44
C VAL A 247 27.71 8.51 -6.13
N LEU A 248 27.50 7.22 -5.84
CA LEU A 248 28.29 6.15 -6.45
C LEU A 248 28.00 6.01 -7.97
N THR A 249 26.78 6.34 -8.39
CA THR A 249 26.42 6.40 -9.82
C THR A 249 27.09 7.59 -10.51
N MET A 250 27.03 8.80 -9.91
CA MET A 250 27.62 10.02 -10.46
C MET A 250 29.15 9.98 -10.48
N THR A 251 29.77 9.28 -9.53
CA THR A 251 31.22 9.05 -9.48
C THR A 251 31.68 7.87 -10.34
N HIS A 252 30.78 7.26 -11.11
CA HIS A 252 31.03 6.09 -11.97
C HIS A 252 31.60 4.87 -11.23
N ARG A 253 31.44 4.79 -9.90
CA ARG A 253 31.83 3.62 -9.10
C ARG A 253 30.82 2.48 -9.22
N LEU A 254 29.58 2.79 -9.58
CA LEU A 254 28.60 1.80 -10.01
C LEU A 254 28.64 1.67 -11.53
N THR A 255 28.98 0.47 -11.99
CA THR A 255 28.90 0.11 -13.40
C THR A 255 27.56 -0.56 -13.67
N SER A 256 26.82 -0.02 -14.64
CA SER A 256 25.59 -0.67 -15.10
C SER A 256 25.95 -1.96 -15.82
N ARG A 257 25.33 -3.07 -15.39
CA ARG A 257 25.37 -4.35 -16.12
C ARG A 257 24.13 -4.56 -16.99
N LEU A 258 23.36 -3.51 -17.24
CA LEU A 258 22.19 -3.56 -18.12
C LEU A 258 22.65 -3.55 -19.56
N THR A 259 22.92 -4.73 -20.13
CA THR A 259 23.21 -4.88 -21.56
C THR A 259 21.90 -5.22 -22.29
N PRO A 260 21.29 -4.28 -23.04
CA PRO A 260 20.20 -4.64 -23.93
C PRO A 260 20.74 -5.59 -24.99
N THR A 261 20.22 -6.81 -25.03
CA THR A 261 20.48 -7.77 -26.11
C THR A 261 19.31 -7.68 -27.09
N PRO A 262 19.40 -6.88 -28.17
CA PRO A 262 18.30 -6.68 -29.10
C PRO A 262 18.07 -7.96 -29.89
N ARG A 263 17.10 -8.79 -29.49
CA ARG A 263 16.82 -10.04 -30.21
C ARG A 263 15.35 -10.46 -30.15
N TYR A 264 14.72 -10.32 -28.98
CA TYR A 264 13.39 -10.87 -28.73
C TYR A 264 12.37 -9.84 -28.21
N GLY A 265 12.71 -8.55 -28.19
CA GLY A 265 11.84 -7.50 -27.69
C GLY A 265 10.43 -7.52 -28.27
N GLY A 266 10.27 -7.81 -29.57
CA GLY A 266 8.94 -7.93 -30.19
C GLY A 266 8.10 -9.04 -29.58
N VAL A 267 8.69 -10.21 -29.32
CA VAL A 267 8.03 -11.35 -28.68
C VAL A 267 7.64 -11.06 -27.22
N TYR A 268 8.47 -10.31 -26.49
CA TYR A 268 8.13 -9.90 -25.12
C TYR A 268 6.96 -8.91 -25.07
N MET A 269 6.86 -8.01 -26.04
CA MET A 269 5.69 -7.14 -26.16
C MET A 269 4.42 -7.92 -26.47
N GLU A 270 4.49 -8.94 -27.34
CA GLU A 270 3.35 -9.84 -27.58
C GLU A 270 2.93 -10.56 -26.28
N ALA A 271 3.89 -11.03 -25.47
CA ALA A 271 3.62 -11.68 -24.19
C ALA A 271 2.92 -10.74 -23.20
N PHE A 272 3.38 -9.49 -23.10
CA PHE A 272 2.73 -8.46 -22.28
C PHE A 272 1.29 -8.16 -22.74
N ALA A 273 1.08 -8.03 -24.06
CA ALA A 273 -0.26 -7.84 -24.62
C ALA A 273 -1.18 -9.03 -24.34
N ALA A 274 -0.67 -10.27 -24.46
CA ALA A 274 -1.42 -11.47 -24.12
C ALA A 274 -1.78 -11.53 -22.62
N TRP A 275 -0.86 -11.16 -21.73
CA TRP A 275 -1.11 -11.04 -20.30
C TRP A 275 -2.24 -10.06 -20.00
N MET A 276 -2.19 -8.85 -20.59
CA MET A 276 -3.24 -7.83 -20.42
C MET A 276 -4.62 -8.35 -20.83
N VAL A 277 -4.74 -9.00 -21.99
CA VAL A 277 -6.00 -9.57 -22.47
C VAL A 277 -6.50 -10.67 -21.52
N LEU A 278 -5.62 -11.62 -21.15
CA LEU A 278 -5.98 -12.69 -20.23
C LEU A 278 -6.38 -12.16 -18.85
N HIS A 279 -5.72 -11.10 -18.37
CA HIS A 279 -6.04 -10.47 -17.10
C HIS A 279 -7.45 -9.87 -17.11
N ILE A 280 -7.82 -9.12 -18.15
CA ILE A 280 -9.20 -8.62 -18.30
C ILE A 280 -10.20 -9.76 -18.40
N VAL A 281 -9.96 -10.72 -19.31
CA VAL A 281 -10.90 -11.82 -19.54
C VAL A 281 -11.11 -12.63 -18.25
N ALA A 282 -10.04 -12.90 -17.51
CA ALA A 282 -10.14 -13.59 -16.23
C ALA A 282 -10.87 -12.73 -15.19
N GLY A 283 -10.59 -11.43 -15.08
CA GLY A 283 -11.30 -10.52 -14.18
C GLY A 283 -12.81 -10.45 -14.45
N VAL A 284 -13.20 -10.33 -15.73
CA VAL A 284 -14.61 -10.38 -16.16
C VAL A 284 -15.22 -11.75 -15.87
N ALA A 285 -14.48 -12.84 -16.07
CA ALA A 285 -14.98 -14.16 -15.72
C ALA A 285 -15.24 -14.30 -14.20
N VAL A 286 -14.35 -13.76 -13.36
CA VAL A 286 -14.55 -13.74 -11.90
C VAL A 286 -15.80 -12.94 -11.53
N SER A 287 -16.03 -11.77 -12.16
CA SER A 287 -17.20 -10.95 -11.87
C SER A 287 -18.51 -11.62 -12.31
N VAL A 288 -18.53 -12.28 -13.48
CA VAL A 288 -19.70 -13.01 -14.01
C VAL A 288 -20.04 -14.24 -13.15
N VAL A 289 -19.05 -14.94 -12.62
CA VAL A 289 -19.30 -16.09 -11.73
C VAL A 289 -20.04 -15.68 -10.46
N GLY A 290 -19.92 -14.41 -10.03
CA GLY A 290 -20.75 -13.85 -8.96
C GLY A 290 -20.66 -14.65 -7.67
N ALA A 291 -19.44 -14.98 -7.24
CA ALA A 291 -19.23 -15.79 -6.05
C ALA A 291 -19.86 -15.11 -4.82
N SER A 292 -20.96 -15.67 -4.32
CA SER A 292 -21.72 -15.09 -3.21
C SER A 292 -20.99 -15.18 -1.86
N ARG A 293 -19.91 -15.96 -1.79
CA ARG A 293 -19.03 -16.03 -0.62
C ARG A 293 -17.68 -15.42 -0.96
N MET A 294 -17.21 -14.55 -0.09
CA MET A 294 -15.93 -13.85 -0.21
C MET A 294 -14.72 -14.80 -0.34
N GLU A 295 -14.73 -15.94 0.36
CA GLU A 295 -13.69 -16.99 0.23
C GLU A 295 -13.47 -17.44 -1.21
N TRP A 296 -14.57 -17.70 -1.92
CA TRP A 296 -14.54 -18.11 -3.32
C TRP A 296 -14.10 -16.96 -4.21
N GLN A 297 -14.55 -15.73 -3.91
CA GLN A 297 -14.15 -14.55 -4.67
C GLN A 297 -12.63 -14.31 -4.59
N ILE A 298 -12.04 -14.33 -3.40
CA ILE A 298 -10.58 -14.15 -3.23
C ILE A 298 -9.81 -15.28 -3.91
N SER A 299 -10.28 -16.52 -3.80
CA SER A 299 -9.67 -17.67 -4.49
C SER A 299 -9.75 -17.55 -6.01
N LEU A 300 -10.85 -17.04 -6.54
CA LEU A 300 -11.04 -16.78 -7.97
C LEU A 300 -10.15 -15.64 -8.46
N ILE A 301 -9.93 -14.60 -7.65
CA ILE A 301 -8.95 -13.53 -7.92
C ILE A 301 -7.53 -14.10 -7.94
N ALA A 302 -7.16 -14.95 -6.99
CA ALA A 302 -5.86 -15.61 -7.02
C ALA A 302 -5.71 -16.46 -8.31
N LEU A 303 -6.74 -17.23 -8.67
CA LEU A 303 -6.76 -18.03 -9.88
C LEU A 303 -6.63 -17.17 -11.15
N SER A 304 -7.26 -15.99 -11.20
CA SER A 304 -7.17 -15.08 -12.34
C SER A 304 -5.74 -14.56 -12.56
N LEU A 305 -4.98 -14.34 -11.48
CA LEU A 305 -3.55 -14.02 -11.55
C LEU A 305 -2.74 -15.17 -12.17
N PHE A 306 -3.01 -16.43 -11.80
CA PHE A 306 -2.33 -17.57 -12.41
C PHE A 306 -2.71 -17.79 -13.89
N VAL A 307 -3.99 -17.61 -14.23
CA VAL A 307 -4.49 -17.73 -15.61
C VAL A 307 -3.84 -16.66 -16.50
N SER A 308 -3.81 -15.41 -16.05
CA SER A 308 -3.12 -14.35 -16.79
C SER A 308 -1.60 -14.55 -16.80
N GLY A 309 -1.03 -15.02 -15.70
CA GLY A 309 0.38 -15.39 -15.56
C GLY A 309 0.85 -16.48 -16.54
N ALA A 310 -0.05 -17.28 -17.13
CA ALA A 310 0.31 -18.23 -18.18
C ALA A 310 0.94 -17.56 -19.41
N ALA A 311 0.73 -16.25 -19.61
CA ALA A 311 1.40 -15.45 -20.64
C ALA A 311 2.94 -15.49 -20.56
N ILE A 312 3.53 -15.85 -19.41
CA ILE A 312 4.98 -16.06 -19.27
C ILE A 312 5.50 -17.12 -20.25
N PHE A 313 4.66 -18.10 -20.63
CA PHE A 313 5.04 -19.14 -21.59
C PHE A 313 4.94 -18.69 -23.05
N TRP A 314 4.41 -17.50 -23.34
CA TRP A 314 4.24 -17.00 -24.72
C TRP A 314 5.56 -16.97 -25.52
N PRO A 315 6.69 -16.46 -25.00
CA PRO A 315 7.93 -16.46 -25.75
C PRO A 315 8.42 -17.87 -26.08
N ARG A 316 8.15 -18.86 -25.22
CA ARG A 316 8.49 -20.26 -25.47
C ARG A 316 7.67 -20.86 -26.61
N LEU A 317 6.40 -20.48 -26.74
CA LEU A 317 5.55 -20.84 -27.87
C LEU A 317 6.03 -20.18 -29.17
N ARG A 318 6.65 -19.00 -29.07
CA ARG A 318 7.27 -18.27 -30.19
C ARG A 318 8.71 -18.72 -30.51
N GLY A 319 9.16 -19.81 -29.90
CA GLY A 319 10.45 -20.45 -30.19
C GLY A 319 11.63 -19.95 -29.37
N VAL A 320 11.44 -19.05 -28.41
CA VAL A 320 12.50 -18.62 -27.48
C VAL A 320 12.76 -19.73 -26.47
N SER A 321 14.02 -20.10 -26.24
CA SER A 321 14.34 -21.15 -25.26
C SER A 321 13.94 -20.71 -23.85
N TRP A 322 13.41 -21.62 -23.03
CA TRP A 322 12.97 -21.26 -21.67
C TRP A 322 14.12 -20.75 -20.79
N ARG A 323 15.34 -21.25 -21.02
CA ARG A 323 16.55 -20.75 -20.37
C ARG A 323 16.77 -19.27 -20.69
N THR A 324 16.68 -18.90 -21.97
CA THR A 324 16.78 -17.50 -22.42
C THR A 324 15.68 -16.64 -21.81
N VAL A 325 14.42 -17.10 -21.85
CA VAL A 325 13.29 -16.36 -21.24
C VAL A 325 13.56 -16.07 -19.78
N ARG A 326 13.95 -17.08 -18.99
CA ARG A 326 14.26 -16.94 -17.57
C ARG A 326 15.40 -15.97 -17.29
N GLU A 327 16.50 -16.09 -18.03
CA GLU A 327 17.65 -15.19 -17.90
C GLU A 327 17.27 -13.75 -18.26
N GLU A 328 16.44 -13.56 -19.29
CA GLU A 328 16.08 -12.24 -19.81
C GLU A 328 15.01 -11.50 -19.00
N ILE A 329 14.11 -12.21 -18.30
CA ILE A 329 13.09 -11.62 -17.42
C ILE A 329 13.46 -11.66 -15.93
N GLY A 330 14.67 -12.12 -15.59
CA GLY A 330 15.17 -12.11 -14.22
C GLY A 330 14.69 -13.29 -13.35
N ILE A 331 14.14 -14.36 -13.94
CA ILE A 331 13.78 -15.58 -13.21
C ILE A 331 15.03 -16.49 -13.09
N GLY A 332 15.98 -16.05 -12.27
CA GLY A 332 17.17 -16.81 -11.94
C GLY A 332 18.12 -16.04 -11.03
N LEU A 333 18.91 -16.78 -10.25
CA LEU A 333 19.89 -16.18 -9.34
C LEU A 333 21.17 -15.72 -10.04
N GLY A 334 21.34 -15.99 -11.34
CA GLY A 334 22.53 -15.61 -12.10
C GLY A 334 23.84 -16.10 -11.49
N GLY A 335 23.83 -17.27 -10.82
CA GLY A 335 24.98 -17.83 -10.10
C GLY A 335 25.30 -17.18 -8.76
N ARG A 336 24.44 -16.29 -8.24
CA ARG A 336 24.59 -15.64 -6.94
C ARG A 336 23.81 -16.39 -5.86
N SER A 337 24.12 -16.12 -4.59
CA SER A 337 23.37 -16.69 -3.48
C SER A 337 22.02 -15.99 -3.31
N LEU A 338 20.98 -16.74 -2.93
CA LEU A 338 19.64 -16.22 -2.66
C LEU A 338 19.67 -15.09 -1.61
N VAL A 339 20.44 -15.26 -0.54
CA VAL A 339 20.59 -14.27 0.53
C VAL A 339 21.08 -12.93 -0.01
N ARG A 340 22.03 -12.95 -0.95
CA ARG A 340 22.56 -11.72 -1.56
C ARG A 340 21.50 -11.01 -2.39
N GLU A 341 20.73 -11.75 -3.19
CA GLU A 341 19.64 -11.18 -3.99
C GLU A 341 18.53 -10.58 -3.11
N LEU A 342 18.13 -11.29 -2.04
CA LEU A 342 17.15 -10.77 -1.07
C LEU A 342 17.65 -9.50 -0.37
N ALA A 343 18.90 -9.49 0.10
CA ALA A 343 19.48 -8.32 0.76
C ALA A 343 19.56 -7.11 -0.19
N LEU A 344 19.95 -7.33 -1.45
CA LEU A 344 19.97 -6.27 -2.47
C LEU A 344 18.57 -5.79 -2.82
N GLY A 345 17.58 -6.69 -2.89
CA GLY A 345 16.17 -6.35 -3.12
C GLY A 345 15.60 -5.48 -2.00
N ILE A 346 15.82 -5.87 -0.75
CA ILE A 346 15.41 -5.07 0.43
C ILE A 346 16.09 -3.71 0.40
N PHE A 347 17.41 -3.67 0.19
CA PHE A 347 18.14 -2.40 0.14
C PHE A 347 17.65 -1.49 -1.00
N ALA A 348 17.40 -2.06 -2.19
CA ALA A 348 16.87 -1.31 -3.32
C ALA A 348 15.47 -0.75 -3.02
N TRP A 349 14.57 -1.57 -2.45
CA TRP A 349 13.23 -1.13 -2.07
C TRP A 349 13.26 -0.05 -1.00
N VAL A 350 14.03 -0.25 0.09
CA VAL A 350 14.20 0.75 1.15
C VAL A 350 14.74 2.05 0.55
N SER A 351 15.73 1.99 -0.34
CA SER A 351 16.32 3.17 -0.97
C SER A 351 15.35 3.96 -1.88
N THR A 352 14.19 3.39 -2.24
CA THR A 352 13.15 4.11 -3.01
C THR A 352 12.16 4.88 -2.15
N LEU A 353 12.11 4.65 -0.84
CA LEU A 353 11.17 5.35 0.06
C LEU A 353 11.25 6.88 0.03
N PRO A 354 12.42 7.55 -0.15
CA PRO A 354 12.47 9.01 -0.23
C PRO A 354 11.78 9.52 -1.49
N LEU A 355 11.84 8.78 -2.61
CA LEU A 355 11.12 9.11 -3.83
C LEU A 355 9.61 8.92 -3.64
N MET A 356 9.20 7.86 -2.93
CA MET A 356 7.81 7.65 -2.56
C MET A 356 7.29 8.78 -1.66
N PHE A 357 8.08 9.23 -0.69
CA PHE A 357 7.74 10.38 0.15
C PHE A 357 7.55 11.66 -0.69
N LEU A 358 8.43 11.93 -1.66
CA LEU A 358 8.25 13.06 -2.58
C LEU A 358 6.96 12.92 -3.43
N ALA A 359 6.64 11.70 -3.88
CA ALA A 359 5.39 11.44 -4.59
C ALA A 359 4.17 11.71 -3.71
N LEU A 360 4.20 11.29 -2.43
CA LEU A 360 3.13 11.59 -1.47
C LEU A 360 2.96 13.08 -1.22
N LEU A 361 4.06 13.84 -1.07
CA LEU A 361 4.01 15.30 -0.94
C LEU A 361 3.41 15.96 -2.18
N PHE A 362 3.75 15.45 -3.38
CA PHE A 362 3.18 15.93 -4.62
C PHE A 362 1.67 15.65 -4.70
N THR A 363 1.24 14.44 -4.36
CA THR A 363 -0.19 14.09 -4.29
C THR A 363 -0.94 14.94 -3.26
N ALA A 364 -0.36 15.18 -2.08
CA ALA A 364 -0.96 16.06 -1.08
C ALA A 364 -1.08 17.50 -1.59
N ALA A 365 -0.05 18.03 -2.26
CA ALA A 365 -0.09 19.36 -2.86
C ALA A 365 -1.15 19.48 -3.97
N LEU A 366 -1.34 18.43 -4.78
CA LEU A 366 -2.42 18.38 -5.76
C LEU A 366 -3.79 18.33 -5.07
N GLY A 367 -3.93 17.56 -3.98
CA GLY A 367 -5.17 17.51 -3.19
C GLY A 367 -5.55 18.87 -2.61
N LEU A 368 -4.59 19.61 -2.07
CA LEU A 368 -4.81 20.99 -1.61
C LEU A 368 -5.22 21.94 -2.74
N GLY A 369 -4.75 21.70 -3.96
CA GLY A 369 -5.07 22.51 -5.14
C GLY A 369 -6.38 22.12 -5.84
N ALA A 370 -6.87 20.89 -5.64
CA ALA A 370 -8.09 20.37 -6.26
C ALA A 370 -9.38 20.97 -5.66
N GLY A 371 -9.26 21.76 -4.58
CA GLY A 371 -10.36 22.36 -3.86
C GLY A 371 -11.11 21.32 -3.04
N GLU A 372 -11.45 21.65 -1.80
CA GLU A 372 -12.51 20.94 -1.10
C GLU A 372 -13.74 21.06 -2.00
N SER A 373 -14.15 19.96 -2.63
CA SER A 373 -15.50 19.88 -3.19
C SER A 373 -16.41 20.10 -2.00
N GLU A 374 -16.95 21.32 -1.86
CA GLU A 374 -17.96 21.65 -0.84
C GLU A 374 -19.03 20.57 -0.94
N THR A 375 -18.99 19.60 -0.04
CA THR A 375 -20.06 18.62 0.07
C THR A 375 -21.27 19.41 0.51
N VAL A 376 -22.31 19.43 -0.33
CA VAL A 376 -23.55 20.18 -0.08
C VAL A 376 -24.18 19.80 1.27
N ASP A 377 -23.87 18.59 1.76
CA ASP A 377 -24.26 18.11 3.10
C ASP A 377 -23.05 18.09 4.07
N PRO A 378 -23.04 18.91 5.13
CA PRO A 378 -21.98 18.93 6.15
C PRO A 378 -21.96 17.70 7.07
N PHE A 379 -22.96 16.81 6.94
CA PHE A 379 -23.07 15.54 7.66
C PHE A 379 -22.84 14.32 6.77
N ALA A 380 -22.54 14.51 5.48
CA ALA A 380 -22.18 13.39 4.61
C ALA A 380 -20.88 12.74 5.07
N PRO A 381 -20.75 11.39 4.97
CA PRO A 381 -19.48 10.73 5.20
C PRO A 381 -18.44 11.28 4.21
N GLN A 382 -17.25 11.63 4.71
CA GLN A 382 -16.16 12.06 3.85
C GLN A 382 -15.78 10.92 2.90
N LYS A 383 -15.99 11.11 1.59
CA LYS A 383 -15.55 10.15 0.57
C LYS A 383 -14.02 10.19 0.46
N ALA A 384 -13.34 9.55 1.40
CA ALA A 384 -11.92 9.28 1.28
C ALA A 384 -11.74 8.18 0.23
N PRO A 385 -10.80 8.30 -0.73
CA PRO A 385 -10.49 7.21 -1.64
C PRO A 385 -10.05 5.98 -0.82
N THR A 386 -10.92 5.00 -0.69
CA THR A 386 -10.59 3.73 -0.03
C THR A 386 -10.25 2.69 -1.08
N HIS A 387 -9.09 2.05 -0.93
CA HIS A 387 -8.73 0.93 -1.78
C HIS A 387 -9.62 -0.29 -1.43
N PRO A 388 -10.19 -1.04 -2.41
CA PRO A 388 -11.10 -2.16 -2.15
C PRO A 388 -10.55 -3.24 -1.24
N ILE A 389 -9.22 -3.36 -1.16
CA ILE A 389 -8.56 -4.30 -0.24
C ILE A 389 -8.91 -4.02 1.23
N VAL A 390 -9.20 -2.77 1.59
CA VAL A 390 -9.60 -2.39 2.95
C VAL A 390 -10.93 -3.06 3.29
N GLU A 391 -11.91 -2.99 2.41
CA GLU A 391 -13.20 -3.68 2.57
C GLU A 391 -12.99 -5.19 2.76
N TRP A 392 -12.15 -5.79 1.92
CA TRP A 392 -11.89 -7.22 2.02
C TRP A 392 -11.25 -7.58 3.36
N VAL A 393 -10.29 -6.79 3.84
CA VAL A 393 -9.64 -7.02 5.12
C VAL A 393 -10.62 -6.82 6.29
N LEU A 394 -11.48 -5.82 6.24
CA LEU A 394 -12.44 -5.56 7.32
C LEU A 394 -13.46 -6.69 7.48
N ASN A 395 -13.95 -7.23 6.37
CA ASN A 395 -14.98 -8.27 6.38
C ASN A 395 -14.39 -9.70 6.45
N ALA A 396 -13.10 -9.86 6.14
CA ALA A 396 -12.42 -11.15 6.11
C ALA A 396 -12.25 -11.81 7.48
N GLY A 397 -12.46 -13.13 7.51
CA GLY A 397 -11.94 -13.97 8.57
C GLY A 397 -10.41 -14.03 8.54
N THR A 398 -9.82 -14.70 9.53
CA THR A 398 -8.36 -14.75 9.69
C THR A 398 -7.67 -15.40 8.48
N PHE A 399 -8.26 -16.45 7.92
CA PHE A 399 -7.68 -17.15 6.78
C PHE A 399 -7.73 -16.28 5.51
N GLU A 400 -8.86 -15.62 5.25
CA GLU A 400 -9.03 -14.73 4.10
C GLU A 400 -8.09 -13.53 4.19
N LYS A 401 -7.88 -12.96 5.39
CA LYS A 401 -6.86 -11.92 5.63
C LYS A 401 -5.46 -12.37 5.24
N VAL A 402 -5.07 -13.58 5.64
CA VAL A 402 -3.77 -14.15 5.24
C VAL A 402 -3.70 -14.31 3.72
N LEU A 403 -4.78 -14.80 3.09
CA LEU A 403 -4.83 -14.98 1.64
C LEU A 403 -4.74 -13.64 0.89
N ILE A 404 -5.45 -12.61 1.35
CA ILE A 404 -5.38 -11.24 0.81
C ILE A 404 -3.94 -10.71 0.88
N VAL A 405 -3.27 -10.88 2.03
CA VAL A 405 -1.87 -10.46 2.21
C VAL A 405 -0.95 -11.24 1.26
N VAL A 406 -1.12 -12.55 1.11
CA VAL A 406 -0.32 -13.36 0.18
C VAL A 406 -0.54 -12.91 -1.27
N ILE A 407 -1.78 -12.63 -1.65
CA ILE A 407 -2.09 -12.16 -3.00
C ILE A 407 -1.46 -10.78 -3.25
N ALA A 408 -1.73 -9.81 -2.37
CA ALA A 408 -1.33 -8.43 -2.55
C ALA A 408 0.17 -8.18 -2.36
N CYS A 409 0.82 -8.90 -1.45
CA CYS A 409 2.23 -8.66 -1.12
C CYS A 409 3.20 -9.63 -1.79
N LEU A 410 2.73 -10.77 -2.32
CA LEU A 410 3.60 -11.78 -2.94
C LEU A 410 3.18 -12.10 -4.36
N LEU A 411 1.95 -12.57 -4.59
CA LEU A 411 1.57 -13.09 -5.91
C LEU A 411 1.47 -11.98 -6.95
N ALA A 412 0.65 -10.95 -6.70
CA ALA A 412 0.47 -9.84 -7.64
C ALA A 412 1.80 -9.12 -7.93
N PRO A 413 2.62 -8.72 -6.94
CA PRO A 413 3.91 -8.08 -7.20
C PRO A 413 4.87 -8.95 -8.03
N VAL A 414 4.91 -10.27 -7.81
CA VAL A 414 5.77 -11.16 -8.61
C VAL A 414 5.33 -11.19 -10.07
N PHE A 415 4.03 -11.34 -10.34
CA PHE A 415 3.52 -11.33 -11.72
C PHE A 415 3.70 -9.96 -12.37
N GLU A 416 3.38 -8.88 -11.67
CA GLU A 416 3.57 -7.52 -12.16
C GLU A 416 5.03 -7.22 -12.45
N GLU A 417 5.96 -7.59 -11.58
CA GLU A 417 7.40 -7.39 -11.80
C GLU A 417 7.88 -8.13 -13.06
N ILE A 418 7.43 -9.36 -13.28
CA ILE A 418 7.75 -10.14 -14.49
C ILE A 418 7.17 -9.46 -15.73
N MET A 419 5.92 -9.00 -15.69
CA MET A 419 5.25 -8.42 -16.85
C MET A 419 5.76 -7.01 -17.17
N PHE A 420 5.82 -6.13 -16.17
CA PHE A 420 6.25 -4.75 -16.34
C PHE A 420 7.74 -4.63 -16.52
N ARG A 421 8.56 -5.26 -15.65
CA ARG A 421 10.02 -5.10 -15.73
C ARG A 421 10.66 -6.11 -16.67
N GLY A 422 10.20 -7.36 -16.61
CA GLY A 422 10.72 -8.45 -17.44
C GLY A 422 10.32 -8.35 -18.91
N PHE A 423 9.05 -8.05 -19.23
CA PHE A 423 8.57 -7.97 -20.60
C PHE A 423 8.50 -6.54 -21.15
N LEU A 424 7.65 -5.66 -20.58
CA LEU A 424 7.37 -4.34 -21.14
C LEU A 424 8.60 -3.42 -21.11
N TYR A 425 9.18 -3.19 -19.93
CA TYR A 425 10.35 -2.33 -19.76
C TYR A 425 11.52 -2.83 -20.61
N ARG A 426 11.74 -4.15 -20.65
CA ARG A 426 12.75 -4.75 -21.51
C ARG A 426 12.51 -4.46 -22.99
N HIS A 427 11.29 -4.64 -23.49
CA HIS A 427 10.92 -4.31 -24.86
C HIS A 427 11.24 -2.83 -25.19
N LEU A 428 10.87 -1.91 -24.30
CA LEU A 428 11.13 -0.48 -24.43
C LEU A 428 12.64 -0.18 -24.46
N ARG A 429 13.42 -0.85 -23.60
CA ARG A 429 14.89 -0.75 -23.54
C ARG A 429 15.57 -1.28 -24.80
N GLU A 430 15.09 -2.38 -25.38
CA GLU A 430 15.61 -2.91 -26.64
C GLU A 430 15.30 -1.96 -27.82
N ASN A 431 14.11 -1.38 -27.87
CA ASN A 431 13.76 -0.39 -28.91
C ASN A 431 14.52 0.93 -28.80
N THR A 432 15.02 1.25 -27.61
CA THR A 432 15.78 2.48 -27.34
C THR A 432 17.28 2.21 -27.15
N VAL A 433 17.78 1.05 -27.61
CA VAL A 433 19.21 0.69 -27.50
C VAL A 433 20.17 1.70 -28.15
N GLY A 434 19.72 2.39 -29.21
CA GLY A 434 20.50 3.44 -29.86
C GLY A 434 20.55 4.77 -29.09
N TRP A 435 19.81 4.90 -28.00
CA TRP A 435 19.81 6.12 -27.18
C TRP A 435 20.89 6.05 -26.11
N ARG A 436 21.30 7.22 -25.58
CA ARG A 436 22.14 7.27 -24.37
C ARG A 436 21.44 6.50 -23.25
N LEU A 437 22.21 5.72 -22.49
CA LEU A 437 21.71 4.82 -21.42
C LEU A 437 20.66 5.50 -20.54
N SER A 438 20.97 6.69 -20.01
CA SER A 438 20.07 7.47 -19.14
C SER A 438 18.74 7.84 -19.80
N LYS A 439 18.76 8.30 -21.06
CA LYS A 439 17.54 8.65 -21.81
C LYS A 439 16.66 7.42 -22.04
N SER A 440 17.28 6.29 -22.41
CA SER A 440 16.56 5.03 -22.59
C SER A 440 15.96 4.53 -21.26
N ILE A 441 16.64 4.70 -20.11
CA ILE A 441 16.11 4.31 -18.78
C ILE A 441 14.92 5.19 -18.47
N ALA A 442 15.09 6.51 -18.54
CA ALA A 442 14.05 7.48 -18.19
C ALA A 442 12.79 7.30 -19.03
N PHE A 443 12.93 7.14 -20.35
CA PHE A 443 11.78 6.89 -21.24
C PHE A 443 11.08 5.56 -20.93
N SER A 444 11.84 4.48 -20.82
CA SER A 444 11.28 3.14 -20.59
C SER A 444 10.59 3.04 -19.24
N ALA A 445 11.20 3.62 -18.19
CA ALA A 445 10.62 3.68 -16.86
C ALA A 445 9.36 4.55 -16.85
N GLY A 446 9.42 5.76 -17.42
CA GLY A 446 8.28 6.67 -17.47
C GLY A 446 7.07 6.07 -18.19
N LEU A 447 7.26 5.51 -19.39
CA LEU A 447 6.17 4.89 -20.15
C LEU A 447 5.62 3.63 -19.45
N SER A 448 6.49 2.79 -18.88
CA SER A 448 6.07 1.63 -18.09
C SER A 448 5.26 2.05 -16.87
N SER A 449 5.68 3.10 -16.15
CA SER A 449 4.99 3.64 -14.98
C SER A 449 3.64 4.25 -15.34
N VAL A 450 3.54 4.96 -16.47
CA VAL A 450 2.25 5.49 -16.95
C VAL A 450 1.28 4.36 -17.25
N ILE A 451 1.73 3.32 -17.97
CA ILE A 451 0.87 2.16 -18.26
C ILE A 451 0.46 1.45 -16.96
N PHE A 452 1.39 1.28 -16.01
CA PHE A 452 1.11 0.69 -14.71
C PHE A 452 0.06 1.47 -13.93
N ALA A 453 0.19 2.81 -13.86
CA ALA A 453 -0.77 3.68 -13.16
C ALA A 453 -2.15 3.67 -13.82
N VAL A 454 -2.22 3.69 -15.16
CA VAL A 454 -3.50 3.71 -15.88
C VAL A 454 -4.30 2.42 -15.68
N ILE A 455 -3.64 1.27 -15.54
CA ILE A 455 -4.34 0.00 -15.29
C ILE A 455 -4.68 -0.22 -13.81
N HIS A 456 -4.14 0.61 -12.91
CA HIS A 456 -4.45 0.64 -11.48
C HIS A 456 -5.01 2.02 -11.09
N PRO A 457 -6.19 2.43 -11.61
CA PRO A 457 -6.70 3.79 -11.41
C PRO A 457 -6.98 4.16 -9.94
N GLN A 458 -6.94 3.18 -9.04
CA GLN A 458 -7.16 3.34 -7.59
C GLN A 458 -5.85 3.54 -6.80
N GLY A 459 -4.68 3.52 -7.44
CA GLY A 459 -3.35 3.54 -6.80
C GLY A 459 -2.43 4.66 -7.27
#